data_AF-A0A9P6G237-F1
#
_entry.id   AF-A0A9P6G237-F1
#
_cell.length_a   1.000
_cell.length_b   1.000
_cell.length_c   1.000
_cell.angle_alpha   90.00
_cell.angle_beta   90.00
_cell.angle_gamma   90.00
#
_symmetry.space_group_name_H-M   'P 1'
#
loop_
_entity.id
_entity.type
_entity.pdbx_description
1 polymer ?
#
loop_
_entity_poly.entity_id
_entity_poly.type
_entity_poly.pdbx_seq_one_letter_code
_entity_poly.pdbx_strand_id
1 'polypeptide(L)'
;MAGPKPAVDGMTTRHVLYLLFMHCIGAMILDGGINFGIATAMYKNTKDPVNLWPLPNTLAGDAAVTIIIQQALTWILDRLAVKGDLKKGMVAPLRMPRNANAVLRWFVGLDQVQSTHKSFGARLTYYARFHGPRMAALIFATFCIYWPITIGILSGVKIHGIGKDYSGLGGDFNLWPLPQIFKGVFGFAVGMTTPFVSYVALIYQGETTAVPDSSEIQSAASDEEEQK
;
A
#
# COMPACT_ATOMS: atom_id res chain seq x y z
N MET A 1 1.32 -20.15 -20.18
CA MET A 1 0.59 -19.56 -19.03
C MET A 1 -0.86 -19.36 -19.45
N ALA A 2 -1.82 -19.61 -18.57
CA ALA A 2 -3.22 -19.32 -18.87
C ALA A 2 -3.39 -17.81 -19.12
N GLY A 3 -4.15 -17.42 -20.14
CA GLY A 3 -4.39 -16.00 -20.48
C GLY A 3 -5.20 -15.24 -19.42
N PRO A 4 -5.49 -13.95 -19.67
CA PRO A 4 -6.33 -13.14 -18.80
C PRO A 4 -7.67 -13.82 -18.49
N LYS A 5 -8.15 -13.66 -17.24
CA LYS A 5 -9.40 -14.27 -16.78
C LYS A 5 -10.53 -13.23 -16.73
N PRO A 6 -11.79 -13.63 -16.96
CA PRO A 6 -12.93 -12.73 -16.84
C PRO A 6 -13.13 -12.30 -15.38
N ALA A 7 -13.71 -11.12 -15.19
CA ALA A 7 -14.02 -10.58 -13.88
C ALA A 7 -15.13 -11.39 -13.18
N VAL A 8 -15.03 -11.55 -11.86
CA VAL A 8 -15.97 -12.36 -11.06
C VAL A 8 -16.66 -11.55 -9.95
N ASP A 9 -17.91 -11.92 -9.64
CA ASP A 9 -18.77 -11.22 -8.66
C ASP A 9 -18.43 -11.51 -7.18
N GLY A 10 -17.38 -12.29 -6.88
CA GLY A 10 -17.03 -12.66 -5.51
C GLY A 10 -15.62 -13.22 -5.33
N MET A 11 -15.12 -13.18 -4.10
CA MET A 11 -13.81 -13.76 -3.77
C MET A 11 -13.85 -15.27 -3.87
N THR A 12 -12.96 -15.82 -4.68
CA THR A 12 -12.68 -17.25 -4.71
C THR A 12 -11.53 -17.60 -3.77
N THR A 13 -11.36 -18.88 -3.44
CA THR A 13 -10.21 -19.37 -2.64
C THR A 13 -8.87 -18.90 -3.21
N ARG A 14 -8.75 -18.82 -4.55
CA ARG A 14 -7.54 -18.33 -5.20
C ARG A 14 -7.26 -16.86 -4.86
N HIS A 15 -8.27 -16.01 -4.74
CA HIS A 15 -8.09 -14.61 -4.32
C HIS A 15 -7.63 -14.53 -2.88
N VAL A 16 -8.23 -15.33 -1.98
CA VAL A 16 -7.84 -15.38 -0.57
C VAL A 16 -6.38 -15.80 -0.44
N LEU A 17 -5.98 -16.89 -1.10
CA LEU A 17 -4.59 -17.37 -1.08
C LEU A 17 -3.62 -16.34 -1.69
N TYR A 18 -4.01 -15.69 -2.79
CA TYR A 18 -3.22 -14.64 -3.43
C TYR A 18 -2.98 -13.44 -2.50
N LEU A 19 -4.06 -12.92 -1.89
CA LEU A 19 -3.98 -11.78 -0.98
C LEU A 19 -3.24 -12.14 0.31
N LEU A 20 -3.47 -13.33 0.86
CA LEU A 20 -2.85 -13.77 2.12
C LEU A 20 -1.36 -14.07 1.95
N PHE A 21 -0.98 -14.89 0.97
CA PHE A 21 0.41 -15.35 0.87
C PHE A 21 1.30 -14.35 0.13
N MET A 22 0.84 -13.81 -1.00
CA MET A 22 1.68 -12.90 -1.80
C MET A 22 1.62 -11.48 -1.26
N HIS A 23 0.42 -10.94 -1.04
CA HIS A 23 0.26 -9.52 -0.68
C HIS A 23 0.17 -9.26 0.82
N CYS A 24 0.05 -10.27 1.69
CA CYS A 24 0.14 -10.07 3.13
C CYS A 24 1.48 -10.62 3.63
N ILE A 25 1.65 -11.93 3.71
CA ILE A 25 2.87 -12.54 4.27
C ILE A 25 4.13 -12.12 3.48
N GLY A 26 4.09 -12.23 2.15
CA GLY A 26 5.22 -11.84 1.30
C GLY A 26 5.60 -10.37 1.47
N ALA A 27 4.61 -9.49 1.49
CA ALA A 27 4.82 -8.06 1.69
C ALA A 27 5.34 -7.72 3.08
N MET A 28 4.77 -8.31 4.14
CA MET A 28 5.24 -8.11 5.52
C MET A 28 6.71 -8.52 5.68
N ILE A 29 7.11 -9.68 5.14
CA ILE A 29 8.51 -10.14 5.21
C ILE A 29 9.42 -9.19 4.44
N LEU A 30 9.03 -8.79 3.23
CA LEU A 30 9.82 -7.89 2.40
C LEU A 30 9.97 -6.51 3.05
N ASP A 31 8.88 -5.92 3.52
CA ASP A 31 8.87 -4.62 4.17
C ASP A 31 9.66 -4.63 5.47
N GLY A 32 9.51 -5.68 6.27
CA GLY A 32 10.30 -5.86 7.49
C GLY A 32 11.79 -6.01 7.21
N GLY A 33 12.16 -6.81 6.20
CA GLY A 33 13.54 -6.99 5.79
C GLY A 33 14.19 -5.70 5.29
N ILE A 34 13.49 -4.94 4.42
CA ILE A 34 13.98 -3.66 3.90
C ILE A 34 14.16 -2.65 5.03
N ASN A 35 13.15 -2.50 5.90
CA ASN A 35 13.20 -1.56 7.02
C ASN A 35 14.31 -1.91 8.03
N PHE A 36 14.52 -3.21 8.32
CA PHE A 36 15.64 -3.68 9.12
C PHE A 36 16.99 -3.32 8.47
N GLY A 37 17.12 -3.53 7.15
CA GLY A 37 18.32 -3.18 6.38
C GLY A 37 18.63 -1.68 6.41
N ILE A 38 17.62 -0.83 6.21
CA ILE A 38 17.73 0.63 6.29
C ILE A 38 18.17 1.05 7.69
N ALA A 39 17.53 0.55 8.75
CA ALA A 39 17.92 0.85 10.13
C ALA A 39 19.34 0.33 10.46
N THR A 40 19.76 -0.77 9.85
CA THR A 40 21.13 -1.27 10.00
C THR A 40 22.12 -0.27 9.38
N ALA A 41 21.84 0.21 8.18
CA ALA A 41 22.68 1.21 7.52
C ALA A 41 22.72 2.54 8.27
N MET A 42 21.60 2.95 8.88
CA MET A 42 21.50 4.22 9.61
C MET A 42 22.12 4.16 11.01
N TYR A 43 21.78 3.13 11.80
CA TYR A 43 22.04 3.16 13.24
C TYR A 43 23.20 2.27 13.70
N LYS A 44 23.67 1.29 12.92
CA LYS A 44 24.65 0.31 13.43
C LYS A 44 25.99 0.92 13.84
N ASN A 45 26.47 1.90 13.06
CA ASN A 45 27.79 2.51 13.24
C ASN A 45 27.69 4.04 13.44
N THR A 46 26.51 4.53 13.85
CA THR A 46 26.30 5.96 14.06
C THR A 46 27.05 6.45 15.30
N LYS A 47 27.56 7.67 15.25
CA LYS A 47 28.16 8.36 16.41
C LYS A 47 27.14 9.16 17.20
N ASP A 48 26.02 9.52 16.57
CA ASP A 48 24.97 10.32 17.19
C ASP A 48 23.98 9.41 17.92
N PRO A 49 23.56 9.77 19.16
CA PRO A 49 22.65 8.95 19.95
C PRO A 49 21.31 8.75 19.25
N VAL A 50 20.77 7.54 19.35
CA VAL A 50 19.46 7.19 18.78
C VAL A 50 18.42 7.46 19.86
N ASN A 51 17.54 8.42 19.63
CA ASN A 51 16.60 8.89 20.63
C ASN A 51 15.15 8.63 20.21
N LEU A 52 14.23 8.58 21.18
CA LEU A 52 12.81 8.48 20.84
C LEU A 52 12.30 9.75 20.11
N TRP A 53 12.63 10.93 20.63
CA TRP A 53 12.09 12.21 20.18
C TRP A 53 13.11 13.13 19.51
N PRO A 54 14.22 13.52 20.18
CA PRO A 54 15.11 14.54 19.64
C PRO A 54 15.85 14.05 18.38
N LEU A 55 16.08 15.01 17.49
CA LEU A 55 16.97 14.90 16.34
C LEU A 55 18.45 14.76 16.80
N PRO A 56 19.37 14.27 15.96
CA PRO A 56 19.17 13.88 14.55
C PRO A 56 18.55 12.49 14.34
N ASN A 57 18.80 11.53 15.23
CA ASN A 57 18.35 10.14 15.08
C ASN A 57 17.10 9.87 15.91
N THR A 58 15.95 10.40 15.47
CA THR A 58 14.66 10.22 16.13
C THR A 58 13.93 8.96 15.64
N LEU A 59 13.59 8.03 16.54
CA LEU A 59 12.79 6.85 16.22
C LEU A 59 11.34 7.22 15.90
N ALA A 60 10.78 8.22 16.58
CA ALA A 60 9.41 8.68 16.35
C ALA A 60 9.25 9.31 14.97
N GLY A 61 10.19 10.18 14.58
CA GLY A 61 10.19 10.80 13.25
C GLY A 61 10.48 9.77 12.15
N ASP A 62 11.41 8.86 12.38
CA ASP A 62 11.71 7.79 11.43
C ASP A 62 10.50 6.86 11.20
N ALA A 63 9.77 6.48 12.25
CA ALA A 63 8.51 5.72 12.12
C ALA A 63 7.44 6.47 11.31
N ALA A 64 7.28 7.77 11.55
CA ALA A 64 6.33 8.62 10.83
C ALA A 64 6.66 8.67 9.32
N VAL A 65 7.93 8.92 8.99
CA VAL A 65 8.41 8.98 7.60
C VAL A 65 8.23 7.63 6.90
N THR A 66 8.52 6.52 7.59
CA THR A 66 8.29 5.17 7.03
C THR A 66 6.83 4.95 6.66
N ILE A 67 5.86 5.33 7.49
CA ILE A 67 4.44 5.20 7.13
C ILE A 67 4.14 5.98 5.85
N ILE A 68 4.61 7.23 5.75
CA ILE A 68 4.34 8.07 4.58
C ILE A 68 4.91 7.43 3.31
N ILE A 69 6.19 7.06 3.33
CA ILE A 69 6.89 6.51 2.16
C ILE A 69 6.35 5.13 1.82
N GLN A 70 6.21 4.23 2.80
CA GLN A 70 5.78 2.85 2.58
C GLN A 70 4.35 2.79 2.05
N GLN A 71 3.40 3.55 2.60
CA GLN A 71 2.03 3.54 2.08
C GLN A 71 1.94 4.15 0.68
N ALA A 72 2.77 5.15 0.36
CA ALA A 72 2.83 5.70 -0.99
C ALA A 72 3.39 4.69 -2.00
N LEU A 73 4.47 3.99 -1.65
CA LEU A 73 5.05 2.96 -2.50
C LEU A 73 4.11 1.75 -2.64
N THR A 74 3.52 1.27 -1.55
CA THR A 74 2.54 0.18 -1.53
C THR A 74 1.40 0.47 -2.50
N TRP A 75 0.81 1.67 -2.42
CA TRP A 75 -0.27 2.08 -3.32
C TRP A 75 0.08 1.99 -4.81
N ILE A 76 1.32 2.33 -5.17
CA ILE A 76 1.79 2.33 -6.56
C ILE A 76 2.19 0.91 -6.98
N LEU A 77 3.05 0.26 -6.20
CA LEU A 77 3.67 -1.02 -6.55
C LEU A 77 2.65 -2.15 -6.59
N ASP A 78 1.71 -2.24 -5.64
CA ASP A 78 0.69 -3.29 -5.66
C ASP A 78 -0.27 -3.14 -6.83
N ARG A 79 -0.64 -1.91 -7.21
CA ARG A 79 -1.46 -1.69 -8.39
C ARG A 79 -0.76 -2.16 -9.66
N LEU A 80 0.56 -1.97 -9.75
CA LEU A 80 1.37 -2.48 -10.87
C LEU A 80 1.50 -4.01 -10.81
N ALA A 81 1.74 -4.59 -9.64
CA ALA A 81 1.85 -6.02 -9.43
C ALA A 81 0.55 -6.74 -9.80
N VAL A 82 -0.59 -6.30 -9.24
CA VAL A 82 -1.92 -6.85 -9.56
C VAL A 82 -2.22 -6.74 -11.06
N LYS A 83 -1.93 -5.61 -11.69
CA LYS A 83 -2.11 -5.46 -13.15
C LYS A 83 -1.25 -6.47 -13.93
N GLY A 84 -0.02 -6.72 -13.51
CA GLY A 84 0.86 -7.71 -14.11
C GLY A 84 0.35 -9.14 -13.92
N ASP A 85 -0.12 -9.46 -12.72
CA ASP A 85 -0.60 -10.79 -12.35
C ASP A 85 -1.92 -11.15 -13.05
N LEU A 86 -2.82 -10.17 -13.22
CA LEU A 86 -4.04 -10.30 -14.01
C LEU A 86 -3.74 -10.60 -15.48
N LYS A 87 -2.77 -9.89 -16.08
CA LYS A 87 -2.33 -10.15 -17.47
C LYS A 87 -1.79 -11.58 -17.65
N LYS A 88 -1.14 -12.13 -16.62
CA LYS A 88 -0.62 -13.50 -16.61
C LYS A 88 -1.66 -14.55 -16.23
N GLY A 89 -2.91 -14.15 -15.97
CA GLY A 89 -3.98 -15.05 -15.54
C GLY A 89 -3.76 -15.69 -14.15
N MET A 90 -2.88 -15.12 -13.32
CA MET A 90 -2.56 -15.66 -12.00
C MET A 90 -3.76 -15.59 -11.06
N VAL A 91 -4.50 -14.49 -11.13
CA VAL A 91 -5.76 -14.23 -10.41
C VAL A 91 -6.78 -13.64 -11.37
N ALA A 92 -8.06 -13.67 -11.02
CA ALA A 92 -9.12 -13.02 -11.80
C ALA A 92 -9.35 -11.59 -11.28
N PRO A 93 -9.84 -10.65 -12.11
CA PRO A 93 -10.33 -9.38 -11.62
C PRO A 93 -11.57 -9.58 -10.73
N LEU A 94 -11.78 -8.69 -9.77
CA LEU A 94 -12.99 -8.71 -8.94
C LEU A 94 -13.95 -7.61 -9.40
N ARG A 95 -15.24 -7.89 -9.36
CA ARG A 95 -16.27 -6.86 -9.49
C ARG A 95 -16.59 -6.24 -8.14
N MET A 96 -17.03 -4.99 -8.18
CA MET A 96 -17.50 -4.28 -7.02
C MET A 96 -18.76 -4.97 -6.45
N PRO A 97 -18.87 -5.16 -5.13
CA PRO A 97 -20.11 -5.64 -4.52
C PRO A 97 -21.30 -4.77 -4.92
N ARG A 98 -22.43 -5.40 -5.27
CA ARG A 98 -23.62 -4.70 -5.78
C ARG A 98 -24.17 -3.62 -4.82
N ASN A 99 -23.95 -3.80 -3.53
CA ASN A 99 -24.37 -2.90 -2.45
C ASN A 99 -23.23 -1.98 -1.94
N ALA A 100 -22.17 -1.78 -2.73
CA ALA A 100 -21.07 -0.89 -2.34
C ALA A 100 -21.52 0.56 -2.16
N ASN A 101 -21.19 1.15 -1.01
CA ASN A 101 -21.50 2.54 -0.71
C ASN A 101 -20.64 3.52 -1.54
N ALA A 102 -21.06 4.79 -1.56
CA ALA A 102 -20.38 5.84 -2.33
C ALA A 102 -18.91 6.03 -1.91
N VAL A 103 -18.59 5.87 -0.62
CA VAL A 103 -17.22 6.02 -0.11
C VAL A 103 -16.29 4.95 -0.65
N LEU A 104 -16.74 3.69 -0.70
CA LEU A 104 -15.96 2.58 -1.25
C LEU A 104 -15.76 2.74 -2.76
N ARG A 105 -16.81 3.14 -3.49
CA ARG A 105 -16.75 3.41 -4.94
C ARG A 105 -15.77 4.55 -5.25
N TRP A 106 -15.84 5.63 -4.47
CA TRP A 106 -14.88 6.71 -4.52
C TRP A 106 -13.48 6.19 -4.22
N PHE A 107 -13.27 5.47 -3.12
CA PHE A 107 -11.92 5.02 -2.73
C PHE A 107 -11.28 4.09 -3.76
N VAL A 108 -12.06 3.22 -4.41
CA VAL A 108 -11.55 2.35 -5.48
C VAL A 108 -11.12 3.16 -6.72
N GLY A 109 -11.81 4.27 -7.00
CA GLY A 109 -11.50 5.13 -8.15
C GLY A 109 -12.51 5.07 -9.29
N LEU A 110 -13.71 4.53 -9.06
CA LEU A 110 -14.66 4.29 -10.16
C LEU A 110 -15.25 5.59 -10.74
N ASP A 111 -15.44 6.62 -9.90
CA ASP A 111 -16.07 7.89 -10.31
C ASP A 111 -15.18 8.72 -11.27
N GLN A 112 -13.92 8.32 -11.47
CA GLN A 112 -12.90 9.09 -12.19
C GLN A 112 -12.42 8.39 -13.47
N VAL A 113 -13.08 7.30 -13.89
CA VAL A 113 -12.68 6.47 -15.04
C VAL A 113 -12.99 7.14 -16.39
N GLN A 114 -13.88 8.15 -16.44
CA GLN A 114 -14.45 8.68 -17.69
C GLN A 114 -13.65 9.80 -18.40
N SER A 115 -12.41 10.09 -18.03
CA SER A 115 -11.69 11.28 -18.56
C SER A 115 -10.55 10.92 -19.52
N THR A 116 -10.79 11.10 -20.83
CA THR A 116 -9.74 10.97 -21.87
C THR A 116 -8.86 12.23 -21.89
N HIS A 117 -7.59 12.13 -21.48
CA HIS A 117 -6.67 13.28 -21.38
C HIS A 117 -5.61 13.33 -22.50
N LYS A 118 -5.64 14.41 -23.30
CA LYS A 118 -4.77 14.60 -24.49
C LYS A 118 -3.37 15.17 -24.18
N SER A 119 -3.15 15.90 -23.07
CA SER A 119 -1.86 16.52 -22.76
C SER A 119 -1.13 15.90 -21.55
N PHE A 120 0.20 15.96 -21.53
CA PHE A 120 1.02 15.43 -20.43
C PHE A 120 0.72 16.09 -19.08
N GLY A 121 0.57 17.42 -19.04
CA GLY A 121 0.21 18.14 -17.81
C GLY A 121 -1.18 17.75 -17.29
N ALA A 122 -2.15 17.51 -18.19
CA ALA A 122 -3.47 17.01 -17.80
C ALA A 122 -3.39 15.59 -17.24
N ARG A 123 -2.51 14.73 -17.78
CA ARG A 123 -2.26 13.38 -17.24
C ARG A 123 -1.65 13.43 -15.85
N LEU A 124 -0.62 14.24 -15.62
CA LEU A 124 0.01 14.35 -14.30
C LEU A 124 -0.99 14.87 -13.24
N THR A 125 -1.76 15.90 -13.61
CA THR A 125 -2.81 16.46 -12.74
C THR A 125 -3.90 15.43 -12.45
N TYR A 126 -4.28 14.63 -13.45
CA TYR A 126 -5.23 13.53 -13.27
C TYR A 126 -4.68 12.46 -12.31
N TYR A 127 -3.45 11.99 -12.52
CA TYR A 127 -2.82 11.02 -11.64
C TYR A 127 -2.69 11.53 -10.20
N ALA A 128 -2.33 12.80 -10.02
CA ALA A 128 -2.28 13.43 -8.70
C ALA A 128 -3.67 13.50 -8.04
N ARG A 129 -4.71 13.89 -8.79
CA ARG A 129 -6.10 13.94 -8.29
C ARG A 129 -6.69 12.57 -8.02
N PHE A 130 -6.28 11.57 -8.79
CA PHE A 130 -6.72 10.19 -8.64
C PHE A 130 -5.98 9.51 -7.49
N HIS A 131 -4.66 9.43 -7.50
CA HIS A 131 -3.93 8.68 -6.48
C HIS A 131 -3.79 9.48 -5.17
N GLY A 132 -3.61 10.80 -5.23
CA GLY A 132 -3.28 11.65 -4.09
C GLY A 132 -4.24 11.51 -2.90
N PRO A 133 -5.55 11.76 -3.06
CA PRO A 133 -6.51 11.67 -1.94
C PRO A 133 -6.59 10.27 -1.32
N ARG A 134 -6.46 9.22 -2.13
CA ARG A 134 -6.55 7.82 -1.66
C ARG A 134 -5.28 7.40 -0.92
N MET A 135 -4.12 7.80 -1.43
CA MET A 135 -2.84 7.67 -0.74
C MET A 135 -2.86 8.43 0.59
N ALA A 136 -3.35 9.68 0.59
CA ALA A 136 -3.44 10.48 1.81
C ALA A 136 -4.37 9.83 2.85
N ALA A 137 -5.53 9.31 2.42
CA ALA A 137 -6.44 8.59 3.31
C ALA A 137 -5.79 7.31 3.88
N LEU A 138 -5.07 6.54 3.07
CA LEU A 138 -4.36 5.34 3.52
C LEU A 138 -3.21 5.69 4.49
N ILE A 139 -2.40 6.69 4.16
CA ILE A 139 -1.32 7.20 5.01
C ILE A 139 -1.89 7.66 6.36
N PHE A 140 -2.94 8.48 6.33
CA PHE A 140 -3.56 9.00 7.55
C PHE A 140 -4.12 7.88 8.43
N ALA A 141 -4.89 6.96 7.85
CA ALA A 141 -5.45 5.82 8.58
C ALA A 141 -4.34 4.94 9.20
N THR A 142 -3.29 4.66 8.43
CA THR A 142 -2.14 3.86 8.90
C THR A 142 -1.38 4.61 10.00
N PHE A 143 -1.19 5.92 9.84
CA PHE A 143 -0.51 6.77 10.83
C PHE A 143 -1.26 6.80 12.16
N CYS A 144 -2.56 7.03 12.13
CA CYS A 144 -3.39 7.06 13.34
C CYS A 144 -3.41 5.74 14.11
N ILE A 145 -3.09 4.62 13.47
CA ILE A 145 -3.06 3.29 14.11
C ILE A 145 -1.63 2.98 14.55
N TYR A 146 -0.69 2.87 13.61
CA TYR A 146 0.63 2.30 13.86
C TYR A 146 1.55 3.26 14.61
N TRP A 147 1.48 4.56 14.35
CA TRP A 147 2.36 5.53 14.98
C TRP A 147 2.12 5.63 16.50
N PRO A 148 0.90 5.88 17.02
CA PRO A 148 0.70 5.98 18.46
C PRO A 148 0.97 4.67 19.20
N ILE A 149 0.63 3.51 18.62
CA ILE A 149 0.98 2.20 19.19
C ILE A 149 2.50 2.08 19.33
N THR A 150 3.24 2.45 18.29
CA THR A 150 4.70 2.43 18.29
C THR A 150 5.29 3.33 19.37
N ILE A 151 4.83 4.58 19.47
CA ILE A 151 5.28 5.51 20.51
C ILE A 151 4.93 5.00 21.91
N GLY A 152 3.75 4.39 22.08
CA GLY A 152 3.34 3.77 23.34
C GLY A 152 4.27 2.63 23.76
N ILE A 153 4.60 1.72 22.83
CA ILE A 153 5.53 0.61 23.08
C ILE A 153 6.92 1.13 23.42
N LEU A 154 7.49 2.04 22.62
CA LEU A 154 8.83 2.57 22.86
C LEU A 154 8.92 3.36 24.18
N SER A 155 7.86 4.10 24.51
CA SER A 155 7.75 4.79 25.81
C SER A 155 7.67 3.80 26.97
N GLY A 156 6.96 2.67 26.80
CA GLY A 156 6.88 1.60 27.79
C GLY A 156 8.22 0.88 28.00
N VAL A 157 8.94 0.57 26.91
CA VAL A 157 10.27 -0.06 26.96
C VAL A 157 11.28 0.84 27.72
N LYS A 158 11.20 2.16 27.51
CA LYS A 158 11.98 3.15 28.26
C LYS A 158 11.74 3.06 29.77
N ILE A 159 10.48 2.95 30.21
CA ILE A 159 10.12 2.88 31.64
C ILE A 159 10.74 1.65 32.33
N HIS A 160 10.94 0.55 31.60
CA HIS A 160 11.52 -0.69 32.13
C HIS A 160 13.06 -0.73 32.10
N GLY A 161 13.73 0.39 31.78
CA GLY A 161 15.17 0.55 31.91
C GLY A 161 16.00 0.13 30.69
N ILE A 162 15.37 -0.23 29.57
CA ILE A 162 16.04 -0.35 28.27
C ILE A 162 16.04 1.05 27.62
N GLY A 163 17.23 1.59 27.38
CA GLY A 163 17.43 2.95 26.87
C GLY A 163 17.52 4.04 27.94
N LYS A 164 18.15 3.72 29.07
CA LYS A 164 18.47 4.71 30.10
C LYS A 164 19.45 5.75 29.55
N ASP A 165 18.99 6.99 29.50
CA ASP A 165 19.87 8.15 29.57
C ASP A 165 19.27 9.21 30.51
N TYR A 166 20.13 9.78 31.34
CA TYR A 166 19.80 10.60 32.54
C TYR A 166 19.35 12.04 32.21
N SER A 167 19.12 12.34 30.93
CA SER A 167 18.86 13.69 30.40
C SER A 167 17.37 14.08 30.32
N GLY A 168 16.44 13.18 30.67
CA GLY A 168 15.00 13.47 30.72
C GLY A 168 14.28 13.60 29.37
N LEU A 169 14.99 13.72 28.25
CA LEU A 169 14.42 14.21 26.98
C LEU A 169 14.28 13.18 25.83
N GLY A 170 14.78 11.95 25.95
CA GLY A 170 14.78 11.06 24.76
C GLY A 170 14.98 9.56 24.97
N GLY A 171 15.75 9.14 25.98
CA GLY A 171 16.20 7.75 26.13
C GLY A 171 17.18 7.35 25.03
N ASP A 172 18.33 6.75 25.39
CA ASP A 172 19.33 6.33 24.41
C ASP A 172 19.07 4.89 23.93
N PHE A 173 18.56 4.76 22.71
CA PHE A 173 18.28 3.48 22.05
C PHE A 173 19.46 2.96 21.22
N ASN A 174 20.68 3.50 21.38
CA ASN A 174 21.88 3.07 20.66
C ASN A 174 22.43 1.71 21.13
N LEU A 175 21.53 0.76 21.41
CA LEU A 175 21.82 -0.62 21.76
C LEU A 175 21.58 -1.49 20.53
N TRP A 176 22.63 -1.93 19.86
CA TRP A 176 22.47 -2.92 18.79
C TRP A 176 21.90 -4.24 19.36
N PRO A 177 20.92 -4.89 18.71
CA PRO A 177 20.23 -4.53 17.46
C PRO A 177 18.83 -3.89 17.67
N LEU A 178 18.59 -3.19 18.78
CA LEU A 178 17.26 -2.72 19.19
C LEU A 178 16.60 -1.80 18.16
N PRO A 179 17.23 -0.72 17.64
CA PRO A 179 16.61 0.12 16.60
C PRO A 179 16.28 -0.66 15.33
N GLN A 180 17.09 -1.66 14.98
CA GLN A 180 16.93 -2.45 13.77
C GLN A 180 15.80 -3.45 13.89
N ILE A 181 15.73 -4.16 15.02
CA ILE A 181 14.59 -5.03 15.34
C ILE A 181 13.32 -4.20 15.37
N PHE A 182 13.34 -3.04 16.06
CA PHE A 182 12.22 -2.11 16.07
C PHE A 182 11.77 -1.79 14.65
N LYS A 183 12.69 -1.34 13.79
CA LYS A 183 12.35 -0.92 12.44
C LYS A 183 11.86 -2.07 11.58
N GLY A 184 12.49 -3.24 11.69
CA GLY A 184 12.07 -4.44 10.98
C GLY A 184 10.68 -4.91 11.38
N VAL A 185 10.39 -4.98 12.67
CA VAL A 185 9.05 -5.34 13.18
C VAL A 185 8.02 -4.29 12.78
N PHE A 186 8.37 -3.02 12.84
CA PHE A 186 7.49 -1.93 12.43
C PHE A 186 7.14 -2.02 10.93
N GLY A 187 8.15 -2.16 10.06
CA GLY A 187 7.96 -2.34 8.62
C GLY A 187 7.12 -3.58 8.30
N PHE A 188 7.39 -4.69 9.00
CA PHE A 188 6.62 -5.93 8.89
C PHE A 188 5.15 -5.71 9.24
N ALA A 189 4.87 -5.00 10.33
CA ALA A 189 3.51 -4.72 10.76
C ALA A 189 2.77 -3.79 9.79
N VAL A 190 3.41 -2.72 9.31
CA VAL A 190 2.84 -1.81 8.31
C VAL A 190 2.55 -2.51 6.98
N GLY A 191 3.37 -3.49 6.59
CA GLY A 191 3.17 -4.32 5.40
C GLY A 191 1.88 -5.15 5.42
N MET A 192 1.21 -5.29 6.58
CA MET A 192 -0.12 -5.91 6.67
C MET A 192 -1.22 -5.09 5.95
N THR A 193 -0.93 -3.86 5.52
CA THR A 193 -1.87 -3.00 4.78
C THR A 193 -1.90 -3.28 3.27
N THR A 194 -0.86 -3.90 2.72
CA THR A 194 -0.71 -4.30 1.31
C THR A 194 -1.86 -5.15 0.73
N PRO A 195 -2.44 -6.17 1.42
CA PRO A 195 -3.55 -6.94 0.84
C PRO A 195 -4.80 -6.08 0.62
N PHE A 196 -5.00 -5.02 1.43
CA PHE A 196 -6.12 -4.09 1.23
C PHE A 196 -5.94 -3.27 -0.07
N VAL A 197 -4.75 -2.75 -0.33
CA VAL A 197 -4.43 -2.02 -1.57
C VAL A 197 -4.60 -2.94 -2.79
N SER A 198 -4.10 -4.17 -2.67
CA SER A 198 -4.19 -5.18 -3.73
C SER A 198 -5.64 -5.58 -4.02
N TYR A 199 -6.46 -5.72 -2.98
CA TYR A 199 -7.90 -5.96 -3.11
C TYR A 199 -8.60 -4.80 -3.85
N VAL A 200 -8.29 -3.55 -3.48
CA VAL A 200 -8.80 -2.36 -4.18
C VAL A 200 -8.36 -2.34 -5.64
N ALA A 201 -7.12 -2.73 -5.94
CA ALA A 201 -6.61 -2.83 -7.29
C ALA A 201 -7.34 -3.90 -8.12
N LEU A 202 -7.65 -5.07 -7.52
CA LEU A 202 -8.42 -6.13 -8.17
C LEU A 202 -9.82 -5.66 -8.57
N ILE A 203 -10.51 -4.93 -7.68
CA ILE A 203 -11.83 -4.34 -7.98
C ILE A 203 -11.71 -3.30 -9.08
N TYR A 204 -10.76 -2.38 -8.95
CA TYR A 204 -10.55 -1.33 -9.95
C TYR A 204 -10.34 -1.93 -11.36
N GLN A 205 -9.52 -2.98 -11.47
CA GLN A 205 -9.29 -3.64 -12.74
C GLN A 205 -10.54 -4.35 -13.26
N GLY A 206 -11.28 -5.05 -12.40
CA GLY A 206 -12.49 -5.76 -12.85
C GLY A 206 -13.59 -4.84 -13.35
N GLU A 207 -13.75 -3.66 -12.76
CA GLU A 207 -14.71 -2.66 -13.25
C GLU A 207 -14.22 -1.91 -14.50
N THR A 208 -12.91 -1.66 -14.62
CA THR A 208 -12.38 -0.90 -15.77
C THR A 208 -12.13 -1.74 -17.02
N THR A 209 -11.93 -3.06 -16.87
CA THR A 209 -11.81 -3.98 -18.02
C THR A 209 -13.12 -4.68 -18.40
N ALA A 210 -14.17 -4.61 -17.57
CA ALA A 210 -15.48 -5.17 -17.91
C ALA A 210 -16.36 -4.25 -18.78
N VAL A 211 -15.95 -3.00 -19.02
CA VAL A 211 -16.60 -2.12 -20.00
C VAL A 211 -16.08 -2.53 -21.38
N PRO A 212 -16.91 -3.12 -22.26
CA PRO A 212 -16.51 -3.36 -23.64
C PRO A 212 -16.11 -2.02 -24.24
N ASP A 213 -15.00 -1.99 -24.98
CA ASP A 213 -14.63 -0.80 -25.71
C ASP A 213 -15.82 -0.45 -26.62
N SER A 214 -16.34 0.78 -26.54
CA SER A 214 -17.51 1.19 -27.33
C SER A 214 -17.29 1.01 -28.84
N SER A 215 -16.02 0.86 -29.25
CA SER A 215 -15.59 0.47 -30.59
C SER A 215 -16.01 -0.96 -30.98
N GLU A 216 -15.98 -1.93 -30.07
CA GLU A 216 -16.39 -3.32 -30.32
C GLU A 216 -17.93 -3.45 -30.41
N ILE A 217 -18.65 -2.63 -29.64
CA ILE A 217 -20.12 -2.56 -29.73
C ILE A 217 -20.55 -1.90 -31.04
N GLN A 218 -19.82 -0.86 -31.49
CA GLN A 218 -20.10 -0.20 -32.77
C GLN A 218 -19.72 -1.06 -33.97
N SER A 219 -18.61 -1.82 -33.92
CA SER A 219 -18.25 -2.74 -35.01
C SER A 219 -19.21 -3.92 -35.11
N ALA A 220 -19.64 -4.49 -33.97
CA ALA A 220 -20.62 -5.57 -33.98
C ALA A 220 -22.00 -5.10 -34.48
N ALA A 221 -22.40 -3.86 -34.18
CA ALA A 221 -23.64 -3.28 -34.67
C ALA A 221 -23.58 -2.94 -36.17
N SER A 222 -22.44 -2.48 -36.69
CA SER A 222 -22.27 -2.22 -38.13
C SER A 222 -22.27 -3.51 -38.95
N ASP A 223 -21.66 -4.58 -38.42
CA ASP A 223 -21.60 -5.88 -39.10
C ASP A 223 -22.98 -6.55 -39.18
N GLU A 224 -23.89 -6.27 -38.23
CA GLU A 224 -25.29 -6.73 -38.28
C GLU A 224 -26.17 -5.91 -39.24
N GLU A 225 -25.87 -4.62 -39.46
CA GLU A 225 -26.59 -3.79 -40.44
C GLU A 225 -26.18 -4.11 -41.88
N GLU A 226 -24.94 -4.51 -42.13
CA GLU A 226 -24.45 -4.87 -43.48
C GLU A 226 -24.95 -6.25 -43.96
N GLN A 227 -25.54 -7.05 -43.06
CA GLN A 227 -26.09 -8.38 -43.35
C GLN A 227 -27.62 -8.40 -43.56
N LYS A 228 -28.31 -7.26 -43.51
CA LYS A 228 -29.75 -7.11 -43.81
C LYS A 228 -30.00 -6.42 -45.14
#